data_AF-A0A958GJS7-F1
#
_entry.id   AF-A0A958GJS7-F1
#
_cell.length_a   1.000
_cell.length_b   1.000
_cell.length_c   1.000
_cell.angle_alpha   90.00
_cell.angle_beta   90.00
_cell.angle_gamma   90.00
#
_symmetry.space_group_name_H-M   'P 1'
#
loop_
_entity.id
_entity.type
_entity.pdbx_description
1 polymer ?
#
loop_
_entity_poly.entity_id
_entity_poly.type
_entity_poly.pdbx_seq_one_letter_code
_entity_poly.pdbx_strand_id
1 'polypeptide(L)' 'MITNDTFLKACRCEEVSHTPVWFMRQAGRYMPSYRAIRSRFTMLELCQRPEEITQV' A
#
# COMPACT_ATOMS: atom_id res chain seq x y z
N MET A 1 14.08 -11.39 -3.59
CA MET A 1 13.38 -11.83 -4.82
C MET A 1 11.93 -11.42 -4.70
N ILE A 2 11.32 -10.89 -5.78
CA ILE A 2 9.90 -10.49 -5.80
C ILE A 2 9.07 -11.74 -6.11
N THR A 3 8.15 -12.09 -5.21
CA THR A 3 7.36 -13.34 -5.32
C THR A 3 6.16 -13.19 -6.26
N ASN A 4 5.68 -11.97 -6.51
CA ASN A 4 4.60 -11.67 -7.46
C ASN A 4 4.98 -10.47 -8.32
N ASP A 5 5.17 -10.71 -9.62
CA ASP A 5 5.52 -9.71 -10.63
C ASP A 5 4.39 -9.45 -11.65
N THR A 6 3.18 -9.96 -11.40
CA THR A 6 2.04 -9.90 -12.34
C THR A 6 1.68 -8.46 -12.72
N PHE A 7 1.71 -7.53 -11.75
CA PHE A 7 1.51 -6.11 -12.04
C PHE A 7 2.55 -5.56 -13.02
N LEU A 8 3.83 -5.87 -12.80
CA LEU A 8 4.92 -5.39 -13.65
C LEU A 8 4.84 -5.96 -15.06
N LYS A 9 4.50 -7.24 -15.19
CA LYS A 9 4.28 -7.91 -16.49
C LYS A 9 3.12 -7.29 -17.27
N ALA A 10 1.98 -7.06 -16.60
CA ALA A 10 0.83 -6.41 -17.22
C ALA A 10 1.19 -4.99 -17.70
N CYS A 11 1.96 -4.22 -16.92
CA CYS A 11 2.44 -2.89 -17.34
C CYS A 11 3.37 -2.91 -18.55
N ARG A 12 4.05 -4.02 -18.83
CA ARG A 12 4.91 -4.23 -19.99
C ARG A 12 4.23 -4.94 -21.15
N CYS A 13 2.90 -5.12 -21.07
CA CYS A 13 2.10 -5.85 -22.07
C CYS A 13 2.54 -7.32 -22.27
N GLU A 14 3.09 -7.95 -21.25
CA GLU A 14 3.40 -9.37 -21.25
C GLU A 14 2.15 -10.20 -20.88
N GLU A 15 2.13 -11.49 -21.26
CA GLU A 15 1.06 -12.42 -20.89
C GLU A 15 1.02 -12.65 -19.37
N VAL A 16 -0.18 -12.59 -18.78
CA VAL A 16 -0.41 -12.78 -17.35
C VAL A 16 -1.60 -13.71 -17.11
N SER A 17 -1.53 -14.54 -16.07
CA SER A 17 -2.60 -15.51 -15.74
C SER A 17 -3.89 -14.88 -15.22
N HIS A 18 -3.82 -13.64 -14.73
CA HIS A 18 -4.95 -12.87 -14.22
C HIS A 18 -4.68 -11.37 -14.30
N THR A 19 -5.73 -10.56 -14.31
CA THR A 19 -5.62 -9.10 -14.27
C THR A 19 -5.21 -8.63 -12.86
N PRO A 20 -4.08 -7.94 -12.69
CA PRO A 20 -3.68 -7.41 -11.39
C PRO A 20 -4.57 -6.22 -11.00
N VAL A 21 -4.96 -6.16 -9.73
CA VAL A 21 -5.83 -5.09 -9.18
C VAL A 21 -5.14 -4.42 -8.00
N TRP A 22 -5.22 -3.10 -7.95
CA TRP A 22 -4.83 -2.27 -6.81
C TRP A 22 -5.78 -1.07 -6.72
N PHE A 23 -5.91 -0.48 -5.54
CA PHE A 23 -6.78 0.68 -5.33
C PHE A 23 -5.99 1.90 -4.91
N MET A 24 -6.30 3.04 -5.51
CA MET A 24 -5.82 4.32 -5.00
C MET A 24 -6.34 4.52 -3.58
N ARG A 25 -5.43 4.87 -2.65
CA ARG A 25 -5.73 5.05 -1.21
C ARG A 25 -6.26 3.76 -0.54
N GLN A 26 -5.79 2.59 -0.97
CA GLN A 26 -6.09 1.32 -0.30
C GLN A 26 -5.72 1.31 1.20
N ALA A 27 -4.67 2.01 1.61
CA ALA A 27 -4.38 2.27 3.02
C ALA A 27 -5.02 3.61 3.42
N GLY A 28 -6.11 3.57 4.17
CA GLY A 28 -6.89 4.77 4.44
C GLY A 28 -7.85 4.68 5.61
N ARG A 29 -8.55 5.80 5.86
CA ARG A 29 -9.39 6.01 7.05
C ARG A 29 -10.54 5.03 7.20
N TYR A 30 -10.88 4.27 6.16
CA TYR A 30 -11.91 3.23 6.25
C TYR A 30 -11.44 2.03 7.10
N MET A 31 -10.13 1.77 7.14
CA MET A 31 -9.53 0.69 7.92
C MET A 31 -9.40 1.09 9.40
N PRO A 32 -9.94 0.29 10.35
CA PRO A 32 -9.79 0.53 11.78
C PRO A 32 -8.33 0.57 12.25
N SER A 33 -7.47 -0.32 11.70
CA SER A 33 -6.03 -0.36 12.00
C SER A 33 -5.32 0.95 11.59
N TYR A 34 -5.62 1.46 10.40
CA TYR A 34 -5.10 2.75 9.93
C TYR A 34 -5.50 3.89 10.87
N ARG A 35 -6.77 3.94 11.31
CA ARG A 35 -7.26 4.96 12.24
C ARG A 35 -6.55 4.89 13.60
N ALA A 36 -6.29 3.69 14.11
CA ALA A 36 -5.59 3.50 15.39
C ALA A 36 -4.17 4.08 15.34
N ILE A 37 -3.40 3.80 14.29
CA ILE A 37 -2.05 4.35 14.10
C ILE A 37 -2.11 5.88 13.91
N ARG A 38 -3.02 6.36 13.05
CA ARG A 38 -3.21 7.79 12.79
C ARG A 38 -3.63 8.60 14.00
N SER A 39 -4.24 8.00 15.02
CA SER A 39 -4.63 8.71 16.25
C SER A 39 -3.42 9.14 17.10
N ARG A 40 -2.25 8.53 16.88
CA ARG A 40 -1.02 8.75 17.66
C ARG A 40 -0.12 9.84 17.07
N PHE A 41 -0.34 10.25 15.83
CA PHE A 41 0.55 11.13 15.07
C PHE A 41 -0.22 12.09 14.17
N THR A 42 0.32 13.28 13.92
CA THR A 42 -0.10 14.07 12.77
C THR A 42 0.33 13.38 11.47
N MET A 43 -0.27 13.76 10.33
CA MET A 43 0.07 13.14 9.04
C MET A 43 1.54 13.35 8.69
N LEU A 44 2.07 14.55 8.93
CA LEU A 44 3.42 14.91 8.52
C LEU A 44 4.47 14.20 9.37
N GLU A 45 4.22 14.09 10.68
CA GLU A 45 5.05 13.28 11.59
C GLU A 45 5.04 11.80 11.19
N LEU A 46 3.87 11.24 10.88
CA LEU A 46 3.76 9.85 10.46
C LEU A 46 4.57 9.59 9.18
N CYS A 47 4.51 10.48 8.19
CA CYS A 47 5.30 10.36 6.95
C CYS A 47 6.81 10.44 7.19
N GLN A 48 7.27 11.08 8.27
CA GLN A 48 8.69 11.20 8.61
C GLN A 48 9.21 10.02 9.43
N ARG A 49 8.35 9.05 9.76
CA ARG A 49 8.68 7.92 10.63
C ARG A 49 8.56 6.59 9.88
N PRO A 50 9.69 6.01 9.42
CA PRO A 50 9.70 4.83 8.56
C PRO A 50 9.05 3.59 9.18
N GLU A 51 9.23 3.37 10.48
CA GLU A 51 8.69 2.18 11.16
C GLU A 51 7.16 2.25 11.23
N GLU A 52 6.61 3.41 11.54
CA GLU A 52 5.17 3.62 11.68
C GLU A 52 4.48 3.73 10.33
N ILE A 53 5.06 4.41 9.32
CA ILE A 53 4.44 4.52 7.98
C ILE A 53 4.35 3.18 7.25
N THR A 54 5.25 2.24 7.56
CA THR A 54 5.22 0.88 6.97
C THR A 54 4.11 0.02 7.56
N GLN A 55 3.59 0.37 8.74
CA GLN A 55 2.53 -0.38 9.43
C GLN A 55 1.11 0.03 9.02
N VAL A 56 0.97 1.11 8.23
CA VAL A 56 -0.32 1.69 7.83
C VAL A 56 -0.75 1.25 6.44
#